data_AF-A0A974ADY0-F1
#
_entry.id   AF-A0A974ADY0-F1
#
_cell.length_a   1.000
_cell.length_b   1.000
_cell.length_c   1.000
_cell.angle_alpha   90.00
_cell.angle_beta   90.00
_cell.angle_gamma   90.00
#
_symmetry.space_group_name_H-M   'P 1'
#
loop_
_entity.id
_entity.type
_entity.pdbx_description
1 polymer ?
#
loop_
_entity_poly.entity_id
_entity_poly.type
_entity_poly.pdbx_seq_one_letter_code
_entity_poly.pdbx_strand_id
1 'polypeptide(L)'
;MQSGGRRCGSVAAIVAPSYLQALHIAAETDLVAFVPSRLASLLVHRLNLMIVKPPFNPGVDEQFLFYPATAQRDRGSLWFRSLMMKISKPDRPDRPRR
;
A
#
# COMPACT_ATOMS: atom_id res chain seq x y z
N MET A 1 -4.29 -42.82 -1.21
CA MET A 1 -3.37 -42.10 -2.12
C MET A 1 -3.69 -40.61 -2.07
N GLN A 2 -2.94 -39.84 -1.28
CA GLN A 2 -3.03 -38.38 -1.29
C GLN A 2 -2.12 -37.88 -2.40
N SER A 3 -2.71 -37.29 -3.44
CA SER A 3 -1.97 -36.74 -4.57
C SER A 3 -1.29 -35.45 -4.12
N GLY A 4 0.04 -35.51 -3.97
CA GLY A 4 0.90 -34.38 -3.68
C GLY A 4 0.92 -33.41 -4.86
N GLY A 5 0.01 -32.46 -4.85
CA GLY A 5 0.07 -31.28 -5.70
C GLY A 5 1.30 -30.46 -5.32
N ARG A 6 2.31 -30.42 -6.20
CA ARG A 6 3.41 -29.47 -6.11
C ARG A 6 2.82 -28.06 -6.03
N ARG A 7 2.83 -27.46 -4.84
CA ARG A 7 2.64 -26.01 -4.70
C ARG A 7 3.79 -25.38 -5.47
N CYS A 8 3.49 -24.73 -6.60
CA CYS A 8 4.42 -23.85 -7.27
C CYS A 8 4.84 -22.82 -6.21
N GLY A 9 6.07 -22.98 -5.68
CA GLY A 9 6.50 -22.33 -4.46
C GLY A 9 6.54 -20.82 -4.69
N SER A 10 5.63 -20.09 -4.04
CA SER A 10 5.74 -18.64 -3.96
C SER A 10 7.10 -18.33 -3.31
N VAL A 11 7.95 -17.59 -4.02
CA VAL A 11 9.29 -17.16 -3.60
C VAL A 11 9.19 -16.06 -2.53
N ALA A 12 8.49 -16.35 -1.44
CA ALA A 12 8.31 -15.48 -0.30
C ALA A 12 8.86 -16.21 0.93
N ALA A 13 9.84 -15.60 1.60
CA ALA A 13 10.38 -16.15 2.84
C ALA A 13 9.31 -16.20 3.94
N ILE A 14 8.50 -15.15 4.04
CA ILE A 14 7.40 -15.01 5.00
C ILE A 14 6.23 -14.29 4.33
N VAL A 15 5.01 -14.75 4.62
CA VAL A 15 3.76 -14.07 4.24
C VAL A 15 3.20 -13.39 5.48
N ALA A 16 3.15 -12.05 5.46
CA ALA A 16 2.53 -11.25 6.50
C ALA A 16 1.08 -10.89 6.12
N PRO A 17 0.14 -10.85 7.07
CA PRO A 17 -1.25 -10.48 6.80
C PRO A 17 -1.47 -8.97 6.60
N SER A 18 -0.46 -8.12 6.84
CA SER A 18 -0.54 -6.68 6.58
C SER A 18 0.83 -6.06 6.29
N TYR A 19 0.84 -4.89 5.62
CA TYR A 19 2.07 -4.14 5.36
C TYR A 19 2.74 -3.63 6.63
N LEU A 20 1.98 -3.30 7.69
CA LEU A 20 2.55 -2.89 8.97
C LEU A 20 3.37 -4.02 9.59
N GLN A 21 2.81 -5.24 9.61
CA GLN A 21 3.54 -6.39 10.11
C GLN A 21 4.74 -6.75 9.22
N ALA A 22 4.60 -6.63 7.90
CA ALA A 22 5.73 -6.83 6.99
C ALA A 22 6.89 -5.85 7.27
N LEU A 23 6.59 -4.58 7.57
CA LEU A 23 7.61 -3.60 7.95
C LEU A 23 8.28 -3.92 9.30
N HIS A 24 7.50 -4.35 10.31
CA HIS A 24 8.08 -4.78 11.58
C HIS A 24 8.97 -6.01 11.41
N ILE A 25 8.58 -6.99 10.59
CA ILE A 25 9.42 -8.14 10.29
C ILE A 25 10.71 -7.71 9.61
N ALA A 26 10.64 -6.82 8.61
CA ALA A 26 11.83 -6.30 7.92
C ALA A 26 12.75 -5.46 8.83
N ALA A 27 12.21 -4.86 9.90
CA ALA A 27 13.00 -4.09 10.86
C ALA A 27 13.80 -5.00 11.82
N GLU A 28 13.29 -6.20 12.10
CA GLU A 28 13.87 -7.14 13.06
C GLU A 28 14.63 -8.31 12.37
N THR A 29 14.74 -8.29 11.04
CA THR A 29 15.36 -9.37 10.24
C THR A 29 16.12 -8.82 9.05
N ASP A 30 16.89 -9.67 8.36
CA ASP A 30 17.57 -9.34 7.11
C ASP A 30 16.66 -9.45 5.87
N LEU A 31 15.34 -9.48 6.06
CA LEU A 31 14.36 -9.56 4.98
C LEU A 31 13.99 -8.17 4.45
N VAL A 32 13.56 -8.14 3.19
CA VAL A 32 13.02 -6.93 2.57
C VAL A 32 11.51 -7.04 2.40
N ALA A 33 10.81 -5.92 2.58
CA ALA A 33 9.37 -5.82 2.37
C ALA A 33 9.06 -4.84 1.24
N PHE A 34 8.17 -5.25 0.33
CA PHE A 34 7.61 -4.39 -0.71
C PHE A 34 6.27 -3.83 -0.24
N VAL A 35 6.18 -2.51 0.00
CA VAL A 35 5.00 -1.85 0.60
C VAL A 35 4.67 -0.52 -0.09
N PRO A 36 3.46 0.04 0.09
CA PRO A 36 3.12 1.37 -0.43
C PRO A 36 4.08 2.45 0.07
N SER A 37 4.53 3.33 -0.84
CA SER A 37 5.57 4.34 -0.56
C SER A 37 5.18 5.30 0.56
N ARG A 38 3.91 5.74 0.58
CA ARG A 38 3.39 6.63 1.64
C ARG A 38 3.52 5.99 3.02
N LEU A 39 3.28 4.68 3.13
CA LEU A 39 3.43 3.96 4.39
C LEU A 39 4.90 3.87 4.81
N ALA A 40 5.78 3.51 3.88
CA ALA A 40 7.21 3.44 4.14
C ALA A 40 7.75 4.79 4.64
N SER A 41 7.42 5.89 3.97
CA SER A 41 7.87 7.24 4.36
C SER A 41 7.39 7.68 5.75
N LEU A 42 6.25 7.17 6.23
CA LEU A 42 5.74 7.50 7.56
C LEU A 42 6.46 6.75 8.69
N LEU A 43 6.99 5.56 8.41
CA LEU A 43 7.50 4.65 9.44
C LEU A 43 9.00 4.39 9.37
N VAL A 44 9.64 4.72 8.24
CA VAL A 44 11.07 4.43 7.99
C VAL A 44 11.98 4.88 9.14
N HIS A 45 11.81 6.10 9.66
CA HIS A 45 12.65 6.60 10.77
C HIS A 45 12.30 5.96 12.11
N ARG A 46 11.02 5.64 12.35
CA ARG A 46 10.57 5.01 13.60
C ARG A 46 11.04 3.57 13.73
N LEU A 47 11.20 2.88 12.60
CA LEU A 47 11.59 1.48 12.53
C LEU A 47 13.07 1.29 12.16
N ASN A 48 13.85 2.38 12.08
CA ASN A 48 15.26 2.35 11.67
C ASN A 48 15.49 1.59 10.35
N LEU A 49 14.57 1.78 9.38
CA LEU A 49 14.61 1.14 8.07
C LEU A 49 15.28 2.05 7.03
N MET A 50 15.57 1.47 5.86
CA MET A 50 15.97 2.21 4.66
C MET A 50 14.98 1.95 3.53
N ILE A 51 14.59 3.00 2.82
CA ILE A 51 13.77 2.87 1.60
C ILE A 51 14.73 2.75 0.41
N VAL A 52 14.62 1.65 -0.33
CA VAL A 52 15.41 1.39 -1.53
C VAL A 52 14.50 1.41 -2.75
N LYS A 53 14.98 1.98 -3.86
CA LYS A 53 14.24 1.97 -5.13
C LYS A 53 14.08 0.52 -5.61
N PRO A 54 12.85 0.07 -5.93
CA PRO A 54 12.64 -1.28 -6.44
C PRO A 54 13.36 -1.50 -7.78
N PRO A 55 13.84 -2.72 -8.07
CA PRO A 55 14.57 -3.02 -9.32
C PRO A 55 13.65 -3.05 -10.56
N PHE A 56 12.33 -2.96 -10.39
CA PHE A 56 11.34 -2.86 -11.44
C PHE A 56 10.38 -1.70 -11.15
N ASN A 57 9.61 -1.26 -12.16
CA ASN A 57 8.57 -0.25 -11.95
C ASN A 57 7.31 -0.91 -11.39
N PRO A 58 6.89 -0.62 -10.14
CA PRO A 58 5.69 -1.24 -9.57
C PRO A 58 4.39 -0.56 -9.99
N GLY A 59 4.45 0.56 -10.72
CA GLY A 59 3.29 1.39 -11.03
C GLY A 59 2.94 2.36 -9.90
N VAL A 60 1.73 2.91 -9.96
CA VAL A 60 1.22 3.90 -9.00
C VAL A 60 0.17 3.25 -8.11
N ASP A 61 0.27 3.48 -6.80
CA ASP A 61 -0.79 3.14 -5.84
C ASP A 61 -1.96 4.11 -6.00
N GLU A 62 -3.07 3.64 -6.57
CA GLU A 62 -4.30 4.42 -6.74
C GLU A 62 -5.30 4.10 -5.62
N GLN A 63 -5.60 5.10 -4.80
CA GLN A 63 -6.55 4.99 -3.69
C GLN A 63 -7.85 5.71 -4.04
N PHE A 64 -8.98 5.02 -3.86
CA PHE A 64 -10.31 5.52 -4.20
C PHE A 64 -11.17 5.69 -2.95
N LEU A 65 -11.97 6.76 -2.92
CA LEU A 65 -12.98 6.98 -1.89
C LEU A 65 -14.34 6.50 -2.40
N PHE A 66 -14.76 5.32 -1.98
CA PHE A 66 -16.09 4.78 -2.27
C PHE A 66 -17.11 5.22 -1.22
N TYR A 67 -18.34 5.43 -1.67
CA TYR A 67 -19.46 5.79 -0.83
C TYR A 67 -20.76 5.26 -1.49
N PRO A 68 -21.80 4.94 -0.71
CA PRO A 68 -23.03 4.38 -1.27
C PRO A 68 -23.78 5.43 -2.08
N ALA A 69 -24.42 5.01 -3.17
CA ALA A 69 -25.19 5.91 -4.03
C ALA A 69 -26.33 6.62 -3.29
N THR A 70 -26.91 5.98 -2.26
CA THR A 70 -27.93 6.57 -1.38
C THR A 70 -27.43 7.80 -0.62
N ALA A 71 -26.13 7.88 -0.33
CA ALA A 71 -25.50 9.02 0.35
C ALA A 71 -24.92 10.07 -0.61
N GLN A 72 -25.28 10.02 -1.91
CA GLN A 72 -24.76 10.95 -2.92
C GLN A 72 -25.16 12.40 -2.66
N ARG A 73 -26.35 12.63 -2.09
CA ARG A 73 -26.89 13.96 -1.74
C ARG A 73 -26.89 14.24 -0.24
N ASP A 74 -26.40 13.32 0.57
CA ASP A 74 -26.32 13.52 2.02
C ASP A 74 -25.28 14.61 2.33
N ARG A 75 -25.66 15.57 3.18
CA ARG A 75 -24.82 16.72 3.50
C ARG A 75 -23.57 16.33 4.28
N GLY A 76 -23.68 15.35 5.19
CA GLY A 76 -22.53 14.85 5.97
C GLY A 76 -21.52 14.14 5.09
N SER A 77 -21.98 13.24 4.22
CA SER A 77 -21.21 12.57 3.19
C SER A 77 -20.50 13.56 2.26
N LEU A 78 -21.22 14.56 1.74
CA LEU A 78 -20.63 15.59 0.88
C LEU A 78 -19.53 16.39 1.58
N TRP A 79 -19.77 16.81 2.83
CA TRP A 79 -18.77 17.51 3.63
C TRP A 79 -17.52 16.64 3.83
N PHE A 80 -17.70 15.40 4.28
CA PHE A 80 -16.59 14.49 4.58
C PHE A 80 -15.77 14.16 3.34
N ARG A 81 -16.44 13.84 2.21
CA ARG A 81 -15.78 13.59 0.93
C ARG A 81 -14.98 14.80 0.46
N SER A 82 -15.55 16.00 0.60
CA SER A 82 -14.86 17.24 0.25
C SER A 82 -13.62 17.47 1.11
N LEU A 83 -13.70 17.16 2.40
CA LEU A 83 -12.55 17.23 3.31
C LEU A 83 -11.48 16.19 2.94
N MET A 84 -11.89 14.94 2.71
CA MET A 84 -10.98 13.86 2.30
C MET A 84 -10.23 14.21 1.03
N MET A 85 -10.92 14.71 -0.01
CA MET A 85 -10.27 15.11 -1.26
C MET A 85 -9.29 16.28 -1.11
N LYS A 86 -9.49 17.16 -0.11
CA LYS A 86 -8.55 18.24 0.19
C LYS A 86 -7.27 17.71 0.81
N ILE A 87 -7.37 16.76 1.75
CA ILE A 87 -6.21 16.22 2.47
C ILE A 87 -5.48 15.08 1.74
N SER A 88 -6.17 14.39 0.82
CA SER A 88 -5.64 13.19 0.16
C SER A 88 -4.75 13.46 -1.04
N LYS A 89 -4.59 14.75 -1.43
CA LYS A 89 -3.79 15.16 -2.60
C LYS A 89 -2.40 14.49 -2.54
N PRO A 90 -2.11 13.55 -3.45
CA PRO A 90 -0.79 12.95 -3.51
C PRO A 90 0.21 13.97 -4.05
N ASP A 91 1.48 13.78 -3.70
CA ASP A 91 2.59 14.26 -4.53
C ASP A 91 2.55 13.44 -5.83
N ARG A 92 1.91 14.00 -6.86
CA ARG A 92 1.57 13.27 -8.09
C ARG A 92 2.68 13.50 -9.11
N PRO A 93 3.45 12.48 -9.54
CA PRO A 93 4.29 12.65 -10.69
C PRO A 93 3.41 12.87 -11.93
N ASP A 94 3.82 13.83 -12.77
CA ASP A 94 3.11 14.25 -13.97
C ASP A 94 2.95 13.06 -14.93
N ARG A 95 1.74 12.83 -15.43
CA ARG A 95 1.52 11.81 -16.47
C ARG A 95 1.67 12.47 -17.83
N PRO A 96 2.46 11.93 -18.77
CA PRO A 96 2.35 12.35 -20.16
C PRO A 96 0.95 11.99 -20.67
N ARG A 97 0.26 13.00 -21.22
CA ARG A 97 -1.05 12.83 -21.87
C ARG A 97 -0.87 11.89 -23.06
N ARG A 98 -1.61 10.78 -23.06
CA ARG A 98 -1.82 9.94 -24.26
C ARG A 98 -3.02 10.44 -25.02
#